data_AF-A0A378VVD5-F1
#
_entry.id   AF-A0A378VVD5-F1
#
_cell.length_a   1.000
_cell.length_b   1.000
_cell.length_c   1.000
_cell.angle_alpha   90.00
_cell.angle_beta   90.00
_cell.angle_gamma   90.00
#
_symmetry.space_group_name_H-M   'P 1'
#
loop_
_entity.id
_entity.type
_entity.pdbx_description
1 polymer ?
#
loop_
_entity_poly.entity_id
_entity_poly.type
_entity_poly.pdbx_seq_one_letter_code
_entity_poly.pdbx_strand_id
1 'polypeptide(L)'
;MFTGTVEQLYDSFQRFNQLPEGTLFYPAHEYTAANLRFAAHIEPDNADIQTALKAAEHTPTLPVTLAHERRVNPFLRTEIPAVRQRAEALVGKTLNSGLEVFAALRELKNAYR
;
A
#
# COMPACT_ATOMS: atom_id res chain seq x y z
N MET A 1 -4.83 -6.00 -15.71
CA MET A 1 -4.58 -7.18 -14.85
C MET A 1 -4.03 -8.28 -15.73
N PHE A 2 -2.87 -8.85 -15.41
CA PHE A 2 -2.40 -10.06 -16.09
C PHE A 2 -2.32 -11.17 -15.03
N THR A 3 -3.32 -12.05 -15.08
CA THR A 3 -3.37 -13.44 -14.54
C THR A 3 -3.49 -13.70 -13.02
N GLY A 4 -4.31 -12.97 -12.25
CA GLY A 4 -4.66 -13.38 -10.87
C GLY A 4 -5.89 -12.68 -10.30
N THR A 5 -6.59 -13.31 -9.35
CA THR A 5 -7.72 -12.70 -8.62
C THR A 5 -7.23 -11.75 -7.52
N VAL A 6 -8.11 -10.88 -7.03
CA VAL A 6 -7.76 -9.93 -5.95
C VAL A 6 -7.41 -10.67 -4.67
N GLU A 7 -8.09 -11.79 -4.41
CA GLU A 7 -7.83 -12.70 -3.29
C GLU A 7 -6.42 -13.28 -3.36
N GLN A 8 -6.02 -13.81 -4.52
CA GLN A 8 -4.68 -14.37 -4.71
C GLN A 8 -3.58 -13.31 -4.51
N LEU A 9 -3.84 -12.07 -4.92
CA LEU A 9 -2.93 -10.96 -4.71
C LEU A 9 -2.87 -10.59 -3.22
N TYR A 10 -4.02 -10.49 -2.55
CA TYR A 10 -4.08 -10.24 -1.11
C TYR A 10 -3.31 -11.30 -0.32
N ASP A 11 -3.54 -12.59 -0.61
CA ASP A 11 -2.83 -13.69 0.03
C ASP A 11 -1.31 -13.62 -0.20
N SER A 12 -0.89 -13.14 -1.37
CA SER A 12 0.54 -12.90 -1.66
C SER A 12 1.10 -11.79 -0.78
N PHE A 13 0.37 -10.69 -0.59
CA PHE A 13 0.76 -9.62 0.34
C PHE A 13 0.80 -10.11 1.79
N GLN A 14 -0.15 -10.94 2.22
CA GLN A 14 -0.13 -11.54 3.56
C GLN A 14 1.09 -12.43 3.77
N ARG A 15 1.46 -13.25 2.78
CA ARG A 15 2.69 -14.07 2.82
C ARG A 15 3.95 -13.20 2.91
N PHE A 16 4.04 -12.13 2.12
CA PHE A 16 5.14 -11.18 2.23
C PHE A 16 5.21 -10.55 3.62
N ASN A 17 4.06 -10.22 4.19
CA ASN A 17 3.96 -9.61 5.51
C ASN A 17 4.35 -10.55 6.67
N GLN A 18 4.65 -11.83 6.40
CA GLN A 18 5.18 -12.77 7.40
C GLN A 18 6.71 -12.89 7.36
N LEU A 19 7.37 -12.29 6.37
CA LEU A 19 8.82 -12.33 6.25
C LEU A 19 9.52 -11.45 7.32
N PRO A 20 10.82 -11.68 7.57
CA PRO A 20 11.60 -10.84 8.47
C PRO A 20 11.60 -9.37 8.06
N GLU A 21 11.64 -8.47 9.04
CA GLU A 21 11.62 -7.02 8.81
C GLU A 21 12.75 -6.51 7.91
N GLY A 22 13.92 -7.15 7.98
CA GLY A 22 15.09 -6.83 7.16
C GLY A 22 15.04 -7.35 5.72
N THR A 23 13.98 -8.06 5.31
CA THR A 23 13.83 -8.52 3.92
C THR A 23 13.80 -7.32 2.97
N LEU A 24 14.64 -7.36 1.93
CA LEU A 24 14.72 -6.34 0.90
C LEU A 24 13.82 -6.68 -0.28
N PHE A 25 13.02 -5.70 -0.73
CA PHE A 25 12.26 -5.77 -1.96
C PHE A 25 13.01 -5.12 -3.12
N TYR A 26 13.12 -5.86 -4.22
CA TYR A 26 13.70 -5.42 -5.49
C TYR A 26 12.61 -5.42 -6.56
N PRO A 27 11.76 -4.38 -6.62
CA PRO A 27 10.72 -4.31 -7.63
C PRO A 27 11.31 -3.99 -9.01
N ALA A 28 10.68 -4.51 -10.07
CA ALA A 28 11.14 -4.35 -11.45
C ALA A 28 10.95 -2.92 -12.02
N HIS A 29 10.22 -2.05 -11.31
CA HIS A 29 9.90 -0.69 -11.73
C HIS A 29 10.03 0.30 -10.58
N GLU A 30 10.55 1.48 -10.87
CA GLU A 30 10.63 2.61 -9.94
C GLU A 30 9.30 3.39 -9.96
N TYR A 31 8.30 2.86 -9.24
CA TYR A 31 7.00 3.51 -9.04
C TYR A 31 6.83 4.07 -7.63
N THR A 32 7.92 4.22 -6.86
CA THR A 32 7.85 4.50 -5.43
C THR A 32 7.19 5.85 -5.14
N ALA A 33 7.59 6.93 -5.82
CA ALA A 33 6.96 8.24 -5.64
C ALA A 33 5.46 8.24 -5.97
N ALA A 34 5.05 7.62 -7.08
CA ALA A 34 3.64 7.51 -7.46
C ALA A 34 2.83 6.69 -6.44
N ASN A 35 3.40 5.57 -5.97
CA ASN A 35 2.80 4.73 -4.93
C ASN A 35 2.66 5.49 -3.61
N LEU A 36 3.65 6.30 -3.24
CA LEU A 36 3.63 7.11 -2.02
C LEU A 36 2.63 8.27 -2.10
N ARG A 37 2.39 8.86 -3.28
CA ARG A 37 1.32 9.84 -3.47
C ARG A 37 -0.07 9.23 -3.25
N PHE A 38 -0.29 8.04 -3.79
CA PHE A 38 -1.50 7.28 -3.50
C PHE A 38 -1.58 6.93 -2.00
N ALA A 39 -0.49 6.48 -1.39
CA ALA A 39 -0.44 6.19 0.03
C ALA A 39 -0.80 7.42 0.89
N ALA A 40 -0.30 8.61 0.53
CA ALA A 40 -0.61 9.87 1.21
C ALA A 40 -2.09 10.28 1.04
N HIS A 41 -2.74 9.88 -0.06
CA HIS A 41 -4.17 10.10 -0.26
C HIS A 41 -5.03 9.20 0.67
N ILE A 42 -4.54 7.99 0.98
CA ILE A 42 -5.20 7.01 1.85
C ILE A 42 -4.85 7.23 3.34
N GLU A 43 -3.65 7.67 3.66
CA GLU A 43 -3.20 7.92 5.04
C GLU A 43 -2.56 9.32 5.12
N PRO A 44 -3.35 10.41 5.01
CA PRO A 44 -2.80 11.77 4.96
C PRO A 44 -2.01 12.14 6.22
N ASP A 45 -2.39 11.59 7.38
CA ASP A 45 -1.79 11.88 8.68
C ASP A 45 -0.59 10.97 9.03
N ASN A 46 -0.20 10.05 8.14
CA ASN A 46 0.93 9.16 8.37
C ASN A 46 2.25 9.84 8.00
N ALA A 47 3.00 10.26 9.02
CA ALA A 47 4.26 10.98 8.89
C ALA A 47 5.38 10.17 8.18
N ASP A 48 5.36 8.83 8.26
CA ASP A 48 6.34 7.99 7.56
C ASP A 48 6.15 8.12 6.05
N ILE A 49 4.89 8.16 5.57
CA ILE A 49 4.57 8.34 4.14
C ILE A 49 5.04 9.71 3.65
N GLN A 50 4.77 10.77 4.42
CA GLN A 50 5.18 12.13 4.03
C GLN A 50 6.71 12.24 3.95
N THR A 51 7.41 11.65 4.91
CA THR A 51 8.88 11.60 4.93
C THR A 51 9.42 10.82 3.74
N ALA A 52 8.87 9.64 3.48
CA ALA A 52 9.28 8.79 2.36
C ALA A 52 8.99 9.44 1.01
N LEU A 53 7.84 10.10 0.86
CA LEU A 53 7.46 10.78 -0.39
C LEU A 53 8.45 11.90 -0.72
N LYS A 54 8.80 12.73 0.27
CA LYS A 54 9.79 13.79 0.08
C LYS A 54 11.16 13.25 -0.33
N ALA A 55 11.57 12.10 0.21
CA ALA A 55 12.82 11.45 -0.19
C ALA A 55 12.75 10.90 -1.63
N ALA A 56 11.62 10.28 -1.99
CA ALA A 56 11.42 9.65 -3.30
C ALA A 56 11.36 10.63 -4.48
N GLU A 57 11.07 11.91 -4.24
CA GLU A 57 11.07 12.93 -5.29
C GLU A 57 12.48 13.33 -5.75
N HIS A 58 13.51 12.99 -4.99
CA HIS A 58 14.88 13.44 -5.24
C HIS A 58 15.88 12.31 -5.51
N THR A 59 15.56 11.06 -5.18
CA THR A 59 16.53 9.95 -5.27
C THR A 59 15.82 8.63 -5.55
N PRO A 60 16.37 7.74 -6.41
CA PRO A 60 15.90 6.37 -6.52
C PRO A 60 15.89 5.69 -5.14
N THR A 61 14.81 4.99 -4.82
CA THR A 61 14.55 4.54 -3.44
C THR A 61 14.70 3.04 -3.25
N LEU A 62 15.03 2.33 -4.32
CA LEU A 62 15.12 0.88 -4.34
C LEU A 62 16.56 0.38 -4.10
N PRO A 63 16.75 -0.74 -3.39
CA PRO A 63 15.72 -1.56 -2.74
C PRO A 63 15.21 -0.94 -1.42
N VAL A 64 14.01 -1.33 -1.01
CA VAL A 64 13.39 -0.96 0.27
C VAL A 64 13.24 -2.18 1.19
N THR A 65 13.23 -1.98 2.50
CA THR A 65 12.97 -3.06 3.46
C THR A 65 11.48 -3.32 3.64
N LEU A 66 11.10 -4.54 4.02
CA LEU A 66 9.73 -4.85 4.43
C LEU A 66 9.30 -4.01 5.65
N ALA A 67 10.22 -3.70 6.56
CA ALA A 67 9.96 -2.78 7.67
C ALA A 67 9.55 -1.38 7.21
N HIS A 68 10.14 -0.89 6.11
CA HIS A 68 9.72 0.36 5.49
C HIS A 68 8.33 0.21 4.85
N GLU A 69 8.13 -0.83 4.03
CA GLU A 69 6.85 -1.08 3.35
C GLU A 69 5.67 -1.22 4.33
N ARG A 70 5.83 -1.88 5.49
CA ARG A 70 4.78 -1.97 6.52
C ARG A 70 4.35 -0.62 7.11
N ARG A 71 5.21 0.40 7.02
CA ARG A 71 4.92 1.75 7.51
C ARG A 71 4.21 2.61 6.47
N VAL A 72 4.54 2.43 5.18
CA VAL A 72 4.12 3.36 4.13
C VAL A 72 3.17 2.77 3.08
N ASN A 73 3.06 1.44 2.99
CA ASN A 73 2.29 0.79 1.94
C ASN A 73 0.88 0.45 2.43
N PRO A 74 -0.18 1.11 1.91
CA PRO A 74 -1.54 0.88 2.38
C PRO A 74 -2.04 -0.54 2.12
N PHE A 75 -1.47 -1.24 1.12
CA PHE A 75 -1.81 -2.64 0.80
C PHE A 75 -1.30 -3.65 1.84
N LEU A 76 -0.32 -3.29 2.67
CA LEU A 76 0.14 -4.10 3.81
C LEU A 76 -0.52 -3.68 5.14
N ARG A 77 -1.37 -2.66 5.10
CA ARG A 77 -1.95 -1.99 6.28
C ARG A 77 -3.48 -2.08 6.31
N THR A 78 -4.06 -3.05 5.61
CA THR A 78 -5.52 -3.21 5.45
C THR A 78 -6.26 -3.53 6.76
N GLU A 79 -5.55 -4.02 7.77
CA GLU A 79 -6.09 -4.26 9.12
C GLU A 79 -6.09 -3.02 10.01
N ILE A 80 -5.42 -1.92 9.60
CA ILE A 80 -5.38 -0.69 10.38
C ILE A 80 -6.76 0.00 10.30
N PRO A 81 -7.41 0.30 11.43
CA PRO A 81 -8.74 0.92 11.43
C PRO A 81 -8.82 2.22 10.63
N ALA A 82 -7.79 3.08 10.71
CA ALA A 82 -7.74 4.33 9.97
C ALA A 82 -7.73 4.12 8.44
N VAL A 83 -6.98 3.12 7.95
CA VAL A 83 -6.93 2.77 6.52
C VAL A 83 -8.30 2.26 6.05
N ARG A 84 -8.92 1.37 6.83
CA ARG A 84 -10.28 0.88 6.55
C ARG A 84 -11.29 2.01 6.50
N GLN A 85 -11.35 2.86 7.52
CA GLN A 85 -12.28 3.99 7.58
C GLN A 85 -12.09 4.95 6.41
N ARG A 86 -10.83 5.23 6.02
CA ARG A 86 -10.57 6.04 4.84
C ARG A 86 -11.08 5.37 3.57
N ALA A 87 -10.78 4.09 3.38
CA ALA A 87 -11.24 3.35 2.20
C ALA A 87 -12.77 3.36 2.13
N GLU A 88 -13.47 3.04 3.23
CA GLU A 88 -14.93 3.09 3.35
C GLU A 88 -15.50 4.46 2.98
N ALA A 89 -14.91 5.55 3.49
CA ALA A 89 -15.32 6.90 3.17
C ALA A 89 -15.16 7.25 1.69
N LEU A 90 -14.11 6.73 1.03
CA LEU A 90 -13.86 6.96 -0.39
C LEU A 90 -14.76 6.12 -1.30
N VAL A 91 -15.13 4.90 -0.88
CA VAL A 91 -15.98 4.01 -1.69
C VAL A 91 -17.48 4.08 -1.33
N GLY A 92 -17.84 4.76 -0.24
CA GLY A 92 -19.23 4.93 0.20
C GLY A 92 -19.91 3.66 0.70
N LYS A 93 -19.14 2.67 1.20
CA LYS A 93 -19.67 1.40 1.73
C LYS A 93 -18.81 0.88 2.88
N THR A 94 -19.40 0.09 3.75
CA THR A 94 -18.71 -0.64 4.83
C THR A 94 -17.87 -1.78 4.26
N LEU A 95 -16.68 -2.00 4.83
CA LEU A 95 -15.72 -3.02 4.44
C LEU A 95 -15.43 -3.91 5.66
N ASN A 96 -15.81 -5.18 5.60
CA ASN A 96 -15.84 -6.06 6.77
C ASN A 96 -14.57 -6.88 6.97
N SER A 97 -13.66 -6.88 5.99
CA SER A 97 -12.44 -7.69 6.01
C SER A 97 -11.25 -6.95 5.39
N GLY A 98 -10.03 -7.36 5.73
CA GLY A 98 -8.82 -6.85 5.08
C GLY A 98 -8.81 -7.08 3.58
N LEU A 99 -9.40 -8.18 3.11
CA LEU A 99 -9.57 -8.47 1.69
C LEU A 99 -10.48 -7.45 1.01
N GLU A 100 -11.63 -7.11 1.61
CA GLU A 100 -12.53 -6.07 1.10
C GLU A 100 -11.85 -4.69 1.06
N VAL A 101 -11.05 -4.36 2.08
CA VAL A 101 -10.23 -3.15 2.10
C VAL A 101 -9.19 -3.18 0.99
N PHE A 102 -8.47 -4.29 0.82
CA PHE A 102 -7.47 -4.47 -0.23
C PHE A 102 -8.08 -4.29 -1.63
N ALA A 103 -9.24 -4.90 -1.86
CA ALA A 103 -9.98 -4.79 -3.12
C ALA A 103 -10.39 -3.33 -3.39
N ALA A 104 -10.95 -2.65 -2.39
CA ALA A 104 -11.32 -1.24 -2.49
C ALA A 104 -10.10 -0.35 -2.80
N LEU A 105 -8.99 -0.53 -2.09
CA LEU A 105 -7.75 0.21 -2.34
C LEU A 105 -7.20 -0.06 -3.75
N ARG A 106 -7.37 -1.28 -4.27
CA ARG A 106 -6.93 -1.63 -5.62
C ARG A 106 -7.72 -0.89 -6.68
N GLU A 107 -9.05 -0.84 -6.54
CA GLU A 107 -9.92 -0.08 -7.45
C GLU A 107 -9.65 1.42 -7.37
N LEU A 108 -9.51 1.97 -6.16
CA LEU A 108 -9.13 3.37 -5.96
C LEU A 108 -7.80 3.70 -6.65
N LYS A 109 -6.79 2.83 -6.50
CA LYS A 109 -5.49 3.03 -7.15
C LYS A 109 -5.56 2.92 -8.67
N ASN A 110 -6.41 2.03 -9.21
CA ASN A 110 -6.60 1.91 -10.66
C ASN A 110 -7.23 3.19 -11.25
N ALA A 111 -8.09 3.87 -10.50
CA ALA A 111 -8.72 5.13 -10.89
C ALA A 111 -7.88 6.38 -10.59
N TYR A 112 -6.91 6.27 -9.67
CA TYR A 112 -6.01 7.35 -9.27
C TYR A 112 -5.02 7.69 -10.40
N ARG A 113 -4.99 8.97 -10.79
CA ARG A 113 -4.12 9.51 -11.84
C ARG A 113 -3.08 10.45 -11.25
#